data_AF-A0AA38WJU8-F1
#
_entry.id   AF-A0AA38WJU8-F1
#
_cell.length_a   1.000
_cell.length_b   1.000
_cell.length_c   1.000
_cell.angle_alpha   90.00
_cell.angle_beta   90.00
_cell.angle_gamma   90.00
#
_symmetry.space_group_name_H-M   'P 1'
#
loop_
_entity.id
_entity.type
_entity.pdbx_description
1 polymer ?
#
loop_
_entity_poly.entity_id
_entity_poly.type
_entity_poly.pdbx_seq_one_letter_code
_entity_poly.pdbx_strand_id
1 'polypeptide(L)'
;MAEKLEEKVEEFFGCEYELFIEFTGLIRFVGSVLDLHIQHSGFGSKYHQSDSWSKGASIGWHSDDNRPYLKQRDYAAVCYLNSHGVDFGGGLFHFQDGEPKTFIPMAGDVLIYTADSRNVHSVEEITNGERLTRTLWFSRDKSHDEDSKLISFLTKCPFNCSDPSPNDYLPLPASQNMYWFPPEQSSSHQSGFDIRFARLHVLGYKPYPTDAKKHSSSDFSDILLEPLHVVRGNELLDKDFATSTSDQVVQFYHWKAPELQRSEFKREPIKVVPISTSQLEDVCRLKAEFLKDEHLADTIFRCREDVEHDWVSFLCTVEIWEAYTSKLWHKMVVILPKWTANQSIFYEPSGCVD
;
A
#
# COMPACT_ATOMS: atom_id res chain seq x y z
N MET A 1 -15.02 -1.77 -5.68
CA MET A 1 -14.34 -3.09 -5.76
C MET A 1 -14.71 -3.94 -4.55
N ALA A 2 -14.62 -3.41 -3.31
CA ALA A 2 -15.10 -4.13 -2.12
C ALA A 2 -16.58 -4.52 -2.21
N GLU A 3 -17.48 -3.56 -2.46
CA GLU A 3 -18.91 -3.83 -2.73
C GLU A 3 -19.14 -4.88 -3.85
N LYS A 4 -18.46 -4.74 -4.99
CA LYS A 4 -18.55 -5.76 -6.06
C LYS A 4 -18.05 -7.14 -5.64
N LEU A 5 -17.10 -7.22 -4.70
CA LEU A 5 -16.60 -8.50 -4.17
C LEU A 5 -17.62 -9.06 -3.17
N GLU A 6 -18.18 -8.23 -2.31
CA GLU A 6 -19.27 -8.57 -1.40
C GLU A 6 -20.48 -9.14 -2.16
N GLU A 7 -20.98 -8.43 -3.17
CA GLU A 7 -22.06 -8.89 -4.06
C GLU A 7 -21.75 -10.28 -4.65
N LYS A 8 -20.50 -10.52 -5.06
CA LYS A 8 -20.08 -11.81 -5.64
C LYS A 8 -20.00 -12.91 -4.59
N VAL A 9 -19.62 -12.60 -3.36
CA VAL A 9 -19.59 -13.56 -2.25
C VAL A 9 -21.01 -13.92 -1.83
N GLU A 10 -21.89 -12.94 -1.71
CA GLU A 10 -23.31 -13.14 -1.39
C GLU A 10 -24.02 -13.98 -2.45
N GLU A 11 -23.80 -13.68 -3.74
CA GLU A 11 -24.33 -14.44 -4.88
C GLU A 11 -23.83 -15.88 -4.87
N PHE A 12 -22.52 -16.08 -4.67
CA PHE A 12 -21.89 -17.40 -4.72
C PHE A 12 -22.37 -18.32 -3.59
N PHE A 13 -22.48 -17.79 -2.36
CA PHE A 13 -22.91 -18.56 -1.20
C PHE A 13 -24.42 -18.55 -0.96
N GLY A 14 -25.19 -17.80 -1.77
CA GLY A 14 -26.63 -17.66 -1.59
C GLY A 14 -26.98 -17.09 -0.21
N CYS A 15 -26.25 -16.07 0.23
CA CYS A 15 -26.45 -15.47 1.55
C CYS A 15 -27.84 -14.81 1.63
N GLU A 16 -28.64 -15.23 2.63
CA GLU A 16 -29.95 -14.63 2.93
C GLU A 16 -29.84 -13.37 3.80
N TYR A 17 -28.62 -13.05 4.25
CA TYR A 17 -28.28 -11.94 5.15
C TYR A 17 -27.09 -11.16 4.58
N GLU A 18 -27.09 -9.86 4.84
CA GLU A 18 -26.00 -8.92 4.51
C GLU A 18 -24.68 -9.37 5.16
N LEU A 19 -23.59 -9.32 4.39
CA LEU A 19 -22.25 -9.60 4.88
C LEU A 19 -21.54 -8.32 5.32
N PHE A 20 -20.84 -8.39 6.45
CA PHE A 20 -20.07 -7.26 6.96
C PHE A 20 -18.59 -7.47 6.66
N ILE A 21 -17.96 -6.44 6.07
CA ILE A 21 -16.52 -6.48 5.80
C ILE A 21 -15.78 -6.44 7.13
N GLU A 22 -14.86 -7.40 7.30
CA GLU A 22 -13.96 -7.49 8.44
C GLU A 22 -12.51 -7.28 7.99
N PHE A 23 -11.79 -6.47 8.77
CA PHE A 23 -10.36 -6.22 8.59
C PHE A 23 -9.63 -6.64 9.87
N THR A 24 -8.80 -7.69 9.81
CA THR A 24 -7.71 -7.84 10.79
C THR A 24 -6.37 -7.54 10.15
N GLY A 25 -6.03 -6.25 10.10
CA GLY A 25 -4.67 -5.80 9.81
C GLY A 25 -4.33 -5.60 8.33
N LEU A 26 -3.76 -4.41 8.07
CA LEU A 26 -3.27 -3.85 6.80
C LEU A 26 -4.32 -3.86 5.67
N ILE A 27 -4.90 -2.70 5.41
CA ILE A 27 -5.07 -2.28 4.02
C ILE A 27 -4.01 -1.20 3.84
N ARG A 28 -3.11 -1.36 2.87
CA ARG A 28 -2.21 -0.28 2.46
C ARG A 28 -2.67 0.15 1.08
N PHE A 29 -3.30 1.32 1.01
CA PHE A 29 -3.80 1.85 -0.26
C PHE A 29 -2.63 2.35 -1.10
N VAL A 30 -2.07 1.47 -1.95
CA VAL A 30 -1.19 1.92 -3.03
C VAL A 30 -2.07 2.33 -4.20
N GLY A 31 -2.21 3.64 -4.37
CA GLY A 31 -3.09 4.23 -5.37
C GLY A 31 -4.36 4.78 -4.74
N SER A 32 -4.24 5.97 -4.16
CA SER A 32 -5.33 6.88 -3.76
C SER A 32 -6.38 6.35 -2.78
N VAL A 33 -6.43 7.01 -1.62
CA VAL A 33 -7.48 6.99 -0.58
C VAL A 33 -7.38 5.87 0.48
N LEU A 34 -6.73 6.21 1.60
CA LEU A 34 -7.08 5.86 2.99
C LEU A 34 -6.56 4.58 3.71
N ASP A 35 -5.27 4.48 4.11
CA ASP A 35 -4.78 3.68 5.29
C ASP A 35 -5.48 3.93 6.67
N LEU A 36 -6.61 3.29 7.01
CA LEU A 36 -7.07 3.30 8.40
C LEU A 36 -6.29 2.37 9.32
N HIS A 37 -5.96 2.86 10.51
CA HIS A 37 -5.39 2.08 11.60
C HIS A 37 -6.48 1.43 12.45
N ILE A 38 -6.53 0.09 12.45
CA ILE A 38 -7.11 -0.71 13.53
C ILE A 38 -6.03 -1.69 13.99
N GLN A 39 -5.60 -1.53 15.25
CA GLN A 39 -4.65 -2.44 15.89
C GLN A 39 -5.29 -3.81 16.05
N HIS A 40 -4.63 -4.86 15.57
CA HIS A 40 -4.44 -6.08 16.35
C HIS A 40 -3.12 -6.72 15.96
N SER A 41 -2.18 -6.68 16.90
CA SER A 41 -0.88 -7.33 16.86
C SER A 41 -1.04 -8.85 16.87
N GLY A 42 -0.42 -9.56 15.92
CA GLY A 42 -0.38 -11.02 15.98
C GLY A 42 0.09 -11.78 14.75
N PHE A 43 0.29 -11.15 13.58
CA PHE A 43 0.80 -11.88 12.43
C PHE A 43 2.30 -12.15 12.56
N GLY A 44 2.63 -13.37 12.98
CA GLY A 44 3.91 -14.01 12.71
C GLY A 44 3.87 -14.74 11.37
N SER A 45 3.46 -14.05 10.30
CA SER A 45 3.68 -14.54 8.94
C SER A 45 4.81 -13.75 8.31
N LYS A 46 5.66 -14.48 7.60
CA LYS A 46 6.76 -13.90 6.84
C LYS A 46 6.15 -13.09 5.69
N TYR A 47 6.15 -11.76 5.86
CA TYR A 47 6.06 -10.76 4.79
C TYR A 47 4.67 -10.40 4.24
N HIS A 48 3.79 -9.73 4.98
CA HIS A 48 2.61 -9.10 4.37
C HIS A 48 2.51 -7.61 4.66
N GLN A 49 2.72 -6.83 3.59
CA GLN A 49 1.83 -5.74 3.24
C GLN A 49 0.68 -6.40 2.48
N SER A 50 -0.56 -6.33 2.99
CA SER A 50 -1.76 -7.06 2.51
C SER A 50 -1.90 -7.17 0.99
N ASP A 51 -1.46 -6.14 0.28
CA ASP A 51 -1.67 -6.03 -1.16
C ASP A 51 -0.43 -6.36 -2.01
N SER A 52 0.71 -6.68 -1.38
CA SER A 52 2.01 -6.79 -2.05
C SER A 52 2.92 -7.87 -1.45
N TRP A 53 3.15 -8.93 -2.21
CA TRP A 53 3.96 -10.09 -1.81
C TRP A 53 5.24 -10.13 -2.65
N SER A 54 6.34 -9.68 -2.06
CA SER A 54 7.64 -9.65 -2.72
C SER A 54 8.33 -11.01 -2.71
N LYS A 55 9.41 -11.16 -3.47
CA LYS A 55 10.21 -12.40 -3.51
C LYS A 55 10.61 -12.87 -2.10
N GLY A 56 10.43 -14.18 -1.84
CA GLY A 56 10.64 -14.81 -0.54
C GLY A 56 9.38 -14.83 0.35
N ALA A 57 8.33 -14.08 0.00
CA ALA A 57 7.05 -14.11 0.71
C ALA A 57 6.33 -15.44 0.53
N SER A 58 5.76 -15.98 1.60
CA SER A 58 4.94 -17.21 1.60
C SER A 58 4.03 -17.23 2.83
N ILE A 59 2.97 -18.02 2.77
CA ILE A 59 2.16 -18.33 3.96
C ILE A 59 1.91 -19.83 4.01
N GLY A 60 2.23 -20.43 5.16
CA GLY A 60 2.04 -21.86 5.38
C GLY A 60 0.56 -22.24 5.50
N TRP A 61 0.29 -23.53 5.69
CA TRP A 61 -1.07 -24.06 5.84
C TRP A 61 -1.82 -23.42 7.01
N HIS A 62 -2.98 -22.84 6.72
CA HIS A 62 -3.86 -22.23 7.72
C HIS A 62 -5.31 -22.15 7.22
N SER A 63 -6.24 -21.93 8.15
CA SER A 63 -7.55 -21.34 7.86
C SER A 63 -7.56 -19.86 8.27
N ASP A 64 -8.43 -19.07 7.67
CA ASP A 64 -8.54 -17.63 7.96
C ASP A 64 -9.13 -17.36 9.36
N ASP A 65 -9.84 -18.33 9.93
CA ASP A 65 -10.42 -18.30 11.28
C ASP A 65 -9.50 -18.93 12.36
N ASN A 66 -8.23 -19.21 12.07
CA ASN A 66 -7.38 -20.10 12.89
C ASN A 66 -7.05 -19.60 14.32
N ARG A 67 -7.46 -18.41 14.72
CA ARG A 67 -7.18 -17.80 16.03
C ARG A 67 -8.46 -17.26 16.68
N PRO A 68 -8.52 -17.18 18.02
CA PRO A 68 -9.72 -16.72 18.73
C PRO A 68 -10.24 -15.36 18.26
N TYR A 69 -9.35 -14.41 17.93
CA TYR A 69 -9.71 -13.07 17.46
C TYR A 69 -10.02 -12.99 15.96
N LEU A 70 -9.99 -14.11 15.24
CA LEU A 70 -10.32 -14.24 13.82
C LEU A 70 -11.58 -15.10 13.60
N LYS A 71 -12.18 -15.60 14.67
CA LYS A 71 -13.28 -16.58 14.62
C LYS A 71 -14.57 -16.05 14.01
N GLN A 72 -14.71 -14.74 13.94
CA GLN A 72 -15.83 -14.04 13.31
C GLN A 72 -15.84 -14.14 11.78
N ARG A 73 -14.76 -14.60 11.15
CA ARG A 73 -14.65 -14.68 9.69
C ARG A 73 -15.42 -15.88 9.17
N ASP A 74 -16.41 -15.60 8.32
CA ASP A 74 -17.23 -16.63 7.69
C ASP A 74 -16.74 -16.94 6.27
N TYR A 75 -16.39 -15.90 5.52
CA TYR A 75 -15.96 -16.00 4.13
C TYR A 75 -14.71 -15.15 3.87
N ALA A 76 -13.98 -15.53 2.83
CA ALA A 76 -12.84 -14.79 2.33
C ALA A 76 -12.95 -14.63 0.81
N ALA A 77 -12.46 -13.50 0.30
CA ALA A 77 -12.29 -13.26 -1.12
C ALA A 77 -10.89 -12.70 -1.38
N VAL A 78 -10.16 -13.33 -2.30
CA VAL A 78 -8.84 -12.88 -2.76
C VAL A 78 -8.96 -12.44 -4.21
N CYS A 79 -8.85 -11.15 -4.46
CA CYS A 79 -8.81 -10.56 -5.79
C CYS A 79 -7.35 -10.41 -6.24
N TYR A 80 -7.02 -10.88 -7.43
CA TYR A 80 -5.67 -10.82 -7.98
C TYR A 80 -5.50 -9.61 -8.89
N LEU A 81 -4.48 -8.80 -8.64
CA LEU A 81 -4.27 -7.53 -9.35
C LEU A 81 -3.24 -7.66 -10.48
N ASN A 82 -2.48 -8.74 -10.50
CA ASN A 82 -1.49 -9.06 -11.53
C ASN A 82 -1.39 -10.59 -11.74
N SER A 83 -0.63 -11.01 -12.76
CA SER A 83 -0.69 -12.38 -13.30
C SER A 83 0.55 -13.21 -13.02
N HIS A 84 0.32 -14.47 -12.62
CA HIS A 84 1.38 -15.48 -12.51
C HIS A 84 2.01 -15.80 -13.87
N GLY A 85 3.34 -15.95 -13.89
CA GLY A 85 4.12 -16.23 -15.10
C GLY A 85 4.36 -15.00 -16.00
N VAL A 86 3.74 -13.86 -15.67
CA VAL A 86 3.96 -12.57 -16.34
C VAL A 86 4.62 -11.60 -15.37
N ASP A 87 3.94 -11.31 -14.25
CA ASP A 87 4.35 -10.28 -13.29
C ASP A 87 5.09 -10.86 -12.08
N PHE A 88 4.81 -12.13 -11.74
CA PHE A 88 5.46 -12.85 -10.65
C PHE A 88 5.54 -14.37 -10.93
N GLY A 89 6.43 -15.07 -10.23
CA GLY A 89 6.55 -16.53 -10.27
C GLY A 89 6.56 -17.14 -8.86
N GLY A 90 6.23 -18.42 -8.76
CA GLY A 90 5.86 -19.03 -7.47
C GLY A 90 4.53 -18.44 -6.98
N GLY A 91 4.30 -18.33 -5.68
CA GLY A 91 3.12 -17.62 -5.15
C GLY A 91 1.77 -18.24 -5.53
N LEU A 92 1.74 -19.53 -5.92
CA LEU A 92 0.53 -20.26 -6.23
C LEU A 92 -0.30 -20.46 -4.96
N PHE A 93 -1.63 -20.41 -5.11
CA PHE A 93 -2.55 -20.63 -4.01
C PHE A 93 -2.97 -22.10 -3.97
N HIS A 94 -2.85 -22.75 -2.82
CA HIS A 94 -3.17 -24.17 -2.66
C HIS A 94 -4.25 -24.37 -1.61
N PHE A 95 -5.26 -25.16 -1.93
CA PHE A 95 -6.13 -25.77 -0.94
C PHE A 95 -5.58 -27.13 -0.53
N GLN A 96 -5.66 -27.44 0.75
CA GLN A 96 -5.21 -28.73 1.28
C GLN A 96 -6.11 -29.86 0.75
N ASP A 97 -7.41 -29.60 0.70
CA ASP A 97 -8.47 -30.52 0.34
C ASP A 97 -9.46 -29.82 -0.63
N GLY A 98 -10.15 -30.61 -1.46
CA GLY A 98 -11.11 -30.09 -2.45
C GLY A 98 -10.53 -29.82 -3.83
N GLU A 99 -11.38 -29.31 -4.73
CA GLU A 99 -11.02 -28.93 -6.10
C GLU A 99 -11.44 -27.48 -6.38
N PRO A 100 -10.58 -26.65 -7.01
CA PRO A 100 -9.24 -27.00 -7.48
C PRO A 100 -8.23 -27.09 -6.32
N LYS A 101 -7.34 -28.09 -6.35
CA LYS A 101 -6.27 -28.20 -5.34
C LYS A 101 -5.26 -27.05 -5.41
N THR A 102 -4.97 -26.57 -6.61
CA THR A 102 -4.05 -25.46 -6.87
C THR A 102 -4.73 -24.47 -7.79
N PHE A 103 -4.68 -23.20 -7.43
CA PHE A 103 -5.17 -22.08 -8.22
C PHE A 103 -3.99 -21.28 -8.77
N ILE A 104 -3.98 -21.09 -10.08
CA ILE A 104 -2.96 -20.30 -10.80
C ILE A 104 -3.53 -18.91 -11.02
N PRO A 105 -3.02 -17.86 -10.34
CA PRO A 105 -3.70 -16.58 -10.37
C PRO A 105 -3.40 -15.73 -11.60
N MET A 106 -4.45 -15.14 -12.17
CA MET A 106 -4.38 -14.14 -13.24
C MET A 106 -4.97 -12.81 -12.80
N ALA A 107 -4.54 -11.72 -13.42
CA ALA A 107 -5.09 -10.39 -13.13
C ALA A 107 -6.60 -10.35 -13.37
N GLY A 108 -7.36 -9.91 -12.37
CA GLY A 108 -8.82 -9.86 -12.38
C GLY A 108 -9.51 -11.10 -11.84
N ASP A 109 -8.78 -12.18 -11.56
CA ASP A 109 -9.36 -13.35 -10.91
C ASP A 109 -9.80 -13.03 -9.48
N VAL A 110 -10.87 -13.69 -9.05
CA VAL A 110 -11.34 -13.65 -7.66
C VAL A 110 -11.52 -15.07 -7.16
N LEU A 111 -10.83 -15.40 -6.07
CA LEU A 111 -10.98 -16.66 -5.36
C LEU A 111 -11.83 -16.45 -4.10
N ILE A 112 -12.96 -17.15 -4.00
CA ILE A 112 -13.94 -17.02 -2.90
C ILE A 112 -14.07 -18.38 -2.19
N TYR A 113 -13.97 -18.39 -0.85
CA TYR A 113 -14.04 -19.62 -0.05
C TYR A 113 -14.52 -19.34 1.39
N THR A 114 -14.93 -20.38 2.12
CA THR A 114 -15.27 -20.23 3.55
C THR A 114 -14.00 -20.06 4.37
N ALA A 115 -13.97 -19.14 5.32
CA ALA A 115 -12.76 -18.80 6.09
C ALA A 115 -12.33 -19.90 7.09
N ASP A 116 -13.19 -20.89 7.33
CA ASP A 116 -12.98 -21.92 8.35
C ASP A 116 -12.08 -23.09 7.90
N SER A 117 -11.87 -24.03 8.83
CA SER A 117 -11.03 -25.23 8.63
C SER A 117 -11.48 -26.18 7.50
N ARG A 118 -12.58 -25.91 6.80
CA ARG A 118 -12.95 -26.66 5.58
C ARG A 118 -12.11 -26.24 4.37
N ASN A 119 -11.55 -25.03 4.37
CA ASN A 119 -10.71 -24.49 3.30
C ASN A 119 -9.33 -24.11 3.85
N VAL A 120 -8.63 -25.09 4.43
CA VAL A 120 -7.22 -24.91 4.81
C VAL A 120 -6.40 -24.67 3.54
N HIS A 121 -5.60 -23.62 3.54
CA HIS A 121 -4.89 -23.17 2.36
C HIS A 121 -3.49 -22.63 2.68
N SER A 122 -2.67 -22.48 1.64
CA SER A 122 -1.33 -21.91 1.70
C SER A 122 -1.00 -21.16 0.41
N VAL A 123 0.02 -20.29 0.47
CA VAL A 123 0.60 -19.65 -0.71
C VAL A 123 2.07 -20.02 -0.78
N GLU A 124 2.48 -20.57 -1.93
CA GLU A 124 3.87 -20.91 -2.21
C GLU A 124 4.78 -19.67 -2.08
N GLU A 125 6.07 -19.89 -1.85
CA GLU A 125 7.04 -18.81 -1.92
C GLU A 125 7.03 -18.09 -3.27
N ILE A 126 6.99 -16.76 -3.25
CA ILE A 126 7.19 -15.94 -4.45
C ILE A 126 8.66 -16.03 -4.82
N THR A 127 8.97 -16.55 -5.99
CA THR A 127 10.35 -16.80 -6.45
C THR A 127 10.92 -15.66 -7.28
N ASN A 128 10.06 -14.86 -7.92
CA ASN A 128 10.41 -13.67 -8.66
C ASN A 128 9.21 -12.73 -8.80
N GLY A 129 9.49 -11.46 -9.09
CA GLY A 129 8.47 -10.42 -9.22
C GLY A 129 7.79 -10.12 -7.89
N GLU A 130 6.59 -9.53 -7.98
CA GLU A 130 5.78 -9.15 -6.84
C GLU A 130 4.33 -9.55 -7.09
N ARG A 131 3.75 -10.38 -6.23
CA ARG A 131 2.35 -10.83 -6.34
C ARG A 131 1.43 -9.82 -5.65
N LEU A 132 0.53 -9.22 -6.42
CA LEU A 132 -0.38 -8.19 -5.96
C LEU A 132 -1.78 -8.76 -5.79
N THR A 133 -2.33 -8.62 -4.58
CA THR A 133 -3.68 -9.10 -4.25
C THR A 133 -4.47 -8.05 -3.51
N ARG A 134 -5.77 -8.23 -3.42
CA ARG A 134 -6.62 -7.58 -2.43
C ARG A 134 -7.46 -8.63 -1.74
N THR A 135 -7.18 -8.86 -0.47
CA THR A 135 -7.89 -9.85 0.34
C THR A 135 -8.94 -9.15 1.20
N LEU A 136 -10.15 -9.69 1.20
CA LEU A 136 -11.26 -9.26 2.05
C LEU A 136 -11.78 -10.46 2.84
N TRP A 137 -12.17 -10.21 4.09
CA TRP A 137 -12.89 -11.17 4.90
C TRP A 137 -14.28 -10.63 5.21
N PHE A 138 -15.23 -11.55 5.34
CA PHE A 138 -16.62 -11.24 5.57
C PHE A 138 -17.12 -11.96 6.82
N SER A 139 -17.85 -11.24 7.64
CA SER A 139 -18.53 -11.75 8.83
C SER A 139 -20.04 -11.63 8.67
N ARG A 140 -20.77 -12.59 9.23
CA ARG A 140 -22.23 -12.50 9.41
C ARG A 140 -22.60 -11.76 10.71
N ASP A 141 -21.62 -11.45 11.56
CA ASP A 141 -21.82 -10.72 12.80
C ASP A 141 -21.57 -9.22 12.59
N LYS A 142 -22.67 -8.44 12.59
CA LYS A 142 -22.67 -6.99 12.44
C LYS A 142 -21.75 -6.25 13.42
N SER A 143 -21.45 -6.82 14.58
CA SER A 143 -20.52 -6.17 15.53
C SER A 143 -19.08 -6.05 15.00
N HIS A 144 -18.76 -6.78 13.92
CA HIS A 144 -17.47 -6.74 13.23
C HIS A 144 -17.46 -5.85 11.99
N ASP A 145 -18.53 -5.10 11.73
CA ASP A 145 -18.61 -4.16 10.61
C ASP A 145 -17.55 -3.04 10.71
N GLU A 146 -16.65 -3.02 9.72
CA GLU A 146 -15.58 -2.05 9.62
C GLU A 146 -16.00 -0.73 8.96
N ASP A 147 -17.05 -0.74 8.13
CA ASP A 147 -17.52 0.47 7.46
C ASP A 147 -18.00 1.50 8.48
N SER A 148 -18.76 1.06 9.48
CA SER A 148 -19.21 1.89 10.60
C SER A 148 -18.03 2.56 11.34
N LYS A 149 -16.93 1.83 11.57
CA LYS A 149 -15.73 2.36 12.25
C LYS A 149 -15.01 3.39 11.37
N LEU A 150 -14.87 3.07 10.09
CA LEU A 150 -14.23 3.93 9.10
C LEU A 150 -15.01 5.24 8.88
N ILE A 151 -16.33 5.19 8.75
CA ILE A 151 -17.19 6.36 8.65
C ILE A 151 -17.06 7.23 9.91
N SER A 152 -17.06 6.62 11.10
CA SER A 152 -16.87 7.35 12.37
C SER A 152 -15.51 8.05 12.47
N PHE A 153 -14.46 7.44 11.92
CA PHE A 153 -13.14 8.07 11.84
C PHE A 153 -13.15 9.23 10.85
N LEU A 154 -13.62 8.99 9.61
CA LEU A 154 -13.67 9.99 8.56
C LEU A 154 -14.41 11.23 9.04
N THR A 155 -15.61 11.10 9.58
CA THR A 155 -16.42 12.23 10.09
C THR A 155 -15.74 13.11 11.16
N LYS A 156 -14.71 12.60 11.85
CA LYS A 156 -13.93 13.40 12.83
C LYS A 156 -12.80 14.19 12.16
N CYS A 157 -12.49 13.92 10.91
CA CYS A 157 -11.42 14.59 10.19
C CYS A 157 -11.86 15.98 9.73
N PRO A 158 -10.96 16.97 9.77
CA PRO A 158 -11.27 18.34 9.37
C PRO A 158 -11.34 18.46 7.84
N PHE A 159 -12.46 18.08 7.22
CA PHE A 159 -12.68 18.23 5.77
C PHE A 159 -12.94 19.68 5.32
N ASN A 160 -12.88 20.65 6.23
CA ASN A 160 -13.23 22.06 5.96
C ASN A 160 -12.06 22.92 5.44
N CYS A 161 -10.90 22.35 5.14
CA CYS A 161 -9.81 23.11 4.53
C CYS A 161 -9.95 23.08 3.00
N SER A 162 -10.11 24.24 2.39
CA SER A 162 -10.13 24.45 0.93
C SER A 162 -8.78 24.18 0.25
N ASP A 163 -7.74 23.94 1.04
CA ASP A 163 -6.39 23.56 0.60
C ASP A 163 -5.81 22.62 1.68
N PRO A 164 -5.86 21.29 1.50
CA PRO A 164 -5.29 20.37 2.48
C PRO A 164 -3.78 20.62 2.53
N SER A 165 -3.24 20.95 3.71
CA SER A 165 -1.78 20.97 3.87
C SER A 165 -1.25 19.53 3.73
N PRO A 166 0.02 19.33 3.35
CA PRO A 166 0.58 17.98 3.25
C PRO A 166 0.51 17.13 4.53
N ASN A 167 0.23 17.76 5.67
CA ASN A 167 0.05 17.11 6.97
C ASN A 167 -1.40 16.70 7.27
N ASP A 168 -2.36 17.10 6.42
CA ASP A 168 -3.78 16.76 6.54
C ASP A 168 -4.16 15.54 5.70
N TYR A 169 -3.19 14.94 4.99
CA TYR A 169 -3.45 13.77 4.15
C TYR A 169 -3.88 12.62 5.01
N LEU A 170 -5.18 12.34 4.94
CA LEU A 170 -5.67 11.12 5.48
C LEU A 170 -5.20 9.97 4.60
N PRO A 171 -4.64 8.95 5.24
CA PRO A 171 -4.60 8.76 6.70
C PRO A 171 -3.19 8.65 7.26
N LEU A 172 -3.15 8.59 8.59
CA LEU A 172 -1.92 8.50 9.35
C LEU A 172 -1.13 7.25 8.92
N PRO A 173 0.18 7.37 8.69
CA PRO A 173 1.00 6.24 8.30
C PRO A 173 0.92 5.12 9.36
N ALA A 174 0.90 3.87 8.91
CA ALA A 174 1.02 2.72 9.80
C ALA A 174 2.28 2.80 10.67
N SER A 175 2.28 2.09 11.81
CA SER A 175 3.45 1.98 12.69
C SER A 175 4.69 1.55 11.90
N GLN A 176 5.85 2.11 12.21
CA GLN A 176 7.11 1.85 11.51
C GLN A 176 7.48 0.37 11.47
N ASN A 177 7.12 -0.38 12.52
CA ASN A 177 7.36 -1.81 12.57
C ASN A 177 6.67 -2.57 11.40
N MET A 178 5.59 -2.01 10.86
CA MET A 178 4.87 -2.58 9.71
C MET A 178 5.61 -2.33 8.38
N TYR A 179 6.57 -1.40 8.36
CA TYR A 179 7.40 -1.09 7.20
C TYR A 179 8.77 -1.74 7.26
N TRP A 180 9.12 -2.36 8.38
CA TRP A 180 10.41 -3.00 8.55
C TRP A 180 10.41 -4.43 8.02
N PHE A 181 11.45 -4.77 7.27
CA PHE A 181 11.70 -6.10 6.74
C PHE A 181 13.08 -6.59 7.19
N PRO A 182 13.22 -7.84 7.66
CA PRO A 182 12.13 -8.79 7.90
C PRO A 182 11.35 -8.41 9.18
N PRO A 183 10.04 -8.74 9.29
CA PRO A 183 9.21 -8.31 10.42
C PRO A 183 9.74 -8.76 11.78
N GLU A 184 10.43 -9.90 11.86
CA GLU A 184 11.02 -10.40 13.11
C GLU A 184 12.10 -9.47 13.68
N GLN A 185 12.69 -8.63 12.83
CA GLN A 185 13.71 -7.64 13.20
C GLN A 185 13.13 -6.26 13.47
N SER A 186 11.81 -6.06 13.35
CA SER A 186 11.15 -4.76 13.52
C SER A 186 11.21 -4.20 14.95
N SER A 187 11.61 -5.00 15.94
CA SER A 187 11.75 -4.55 17.33
C SER A 187 13.16 -4.08 17.66
N SER A 188 14.17 -4.70 17.04
CA SER A 188 15.58 -4.42 17.29
C SER A 188 16.15 -3.41 16.30
N HIS A 189 15.59 -3.37 15.07
CA HIS A 189 16.11 -2.63 13.93
C HIS A 189 17.61 -2.89 13.69
N GLN A 190 18.15 -4.04 14.12
CA GLN A 190 19.59 -4.33 14.01
C GLN A 190 20.02 -4.78 12.62
N SER A 191 19.08 -5.32 11.84
CA SER A 191 19.28 -5.80 10.47
C SER A 191 18.01 -5.61 9.66
N GLY A 192 18.12 -5.67 8.33
CA GLY A 192 16.99 -5.45 7.44
C GLY A 192 16.87 -4.01 6.95
N PHE A 193 15.66 -3.58 6.63
CA PHE A 193 15.40 -2.27 6.03
C PHE A 193 13.93 -1.84 6.14
N ASP A 194 13.67 -0.55 6.00
CA ASP A 194 12.35 -0.01 5.71
C ASP A 194 12.01 -0.24 4.23
N ILE A 195 10.87 -0.87 3.97
CA ILE A 195 10.42 -1.27 2.63
C ILE A 195 10.30 -0.07 1.68
N ARG A 196 9.88 1.11 2.17
CA ARG A 196 9.75 2.32 1.33
C ARG A 196 11.12 2.81 0.89
N PHE A 197 12.09 2.79 1.81
CA PHE A 197 13.48 3.16 1.51
C PHE A 197 14.13 2.18 0.54
N ALA A 198 13.93 0.88 0.76
CA ALA A 198 14.42 -0.16 -0.14
C ALA A 198 13.87 0.01 -1.57
N ARG A 199 12.57 0.27 -1.70
CA ARG A 199 11.91 0.55 -2.99
C ARG A 199 12.48 1.76 -3.71
N LEU A 200 12.63 2.89 -3.00
CA LEU A 200 13.26 4.10 -3.54
C LEU A 200 14.71 3.82 -3.97
N HIS A 201 15.48 3.12 -3.13
CA HIS A 201 16.88 2.80 -3.36
C HIS A 201 17.11 2.01 -4.64
N VAL A 202 16.33 0.94 -4.84
CA VAL A 202 16.43 0.06 -6.01
C VAL A 202 16.12 0.81 -7.31
N LEU A 203 15.28 1.86 -7.25
CA LEU A 203 14.96 2.74 -8.37
C LEU A 203 15.95 3.91 -8.54
N GLY A 204 17.00 3.96 -7.71
CA GLY A 204 18.06 4.97 -7.75
C GLY A 204 17.76 6.26 -6.99
N TYR A 205 16.66 6.31 -6.23
CA TYR A 205 16.27 7.47 -5.44
C TYR A 205 16.71 7.34 -3.98
N LYS A 206 16.90 8.49 -3.33
CA LYS A 206 17.27 8.60 -1.92
C LYS A 206 16.43 9.70 -1.28
N PRO A 207 15.73 9.41 -0.18
CA PRO A 207 15.02 10.44 0.56
C PRO A 207 16.00 11.36 1.31
N TYR A 208 15.65 12.63 1.43
CA TYR A 208 16.40 13.64 2.18
C TYR A 208 15.44 14.52 3.00
N PRO A 209 15.56 14.61 4.33
CA PRO A 209 14.65 15.37 5.16
C PRO A 209 14.88 16.87 4.99
N THR A 210 13.77 17.60 4.92
CA THR A 210 13.78 19.05 4.73
C THR A 210 14.53 19.78 5.86
N ASP A 211 14.48 19.25 7.08
CA ASP A 211 15.03 19.87 8.29
C ASP A 211 16.11 19.00 8.99
N ALA A 212 17.08 18.49 8.23
CA ALA A 212 18.13 17.57 8.70
C ALA A 212 18.93 18.05 9.94
N LYS A 213 18.95 19.35 10.23
CA LYS A 213 19.66 19.96 11.38
C LYS A 213 18.97 19.74 12.73
N LYS A 214 17.67 19.43 12.76
CA LYS A 214 16.91 19.20 14.00
C LYS A 214 17.23 17.85 14.64
N HIS A 215 17.67 16.86 13.86
CA HIS A 215 17.74 15.46 14.27
C HIS A 215 19.13 14.98 14.69
N SER A 216 19.92 15.86 15.30
CA SER A 216 21.25 15.50 15.82
C SER A 216 21.22 14.54 17.03
N SER A 217 20.03 14.25 17.59
CA SER A 217 19.85 13.33 18.71
C SER A 217 18.91 12.15 18.38
N SER A 218 19.51 11.09 17.86
CA SER A 218 19.25 9.67 18.17
C SER A 218 17.88 9.00 17.98
N ASP A 219 16.79 9.68 17.61
CA ASP A 219 15.53 8.99 17.27
C ASP A 219 15.12 9.27 15.81
N PHE A 220 15.55 8.39 14.91
CA PHE A 220 15.26 8.49 13.48
C PHE A 220 13.79 8.20 13.15
N SER A 221 13.00 7.72 14.12
CA SER A 221 11.58 7.45 13.93
C SER A 221 10.80 8.72 13.56
N ASP A 222 11.12 9.87 14.14
CA ASP A 222 10.39 11.12 13.85
C ASP A 222 10.64 11.65 12.43
N ILE A 223 11.77 11.29 11.81
CA ILE A 223 12.12 11.73 10.45
C ILE A 223 11.12 11.21 9.42
N LEU A 224 10.53 10.04 9.64
CA LEU A 224 9.53 9.45 8.74
C LEU A 224 8.16 10.14 8.82
N LEU A 225 7.98 11.06 9.75
CA LEU A 225 6.79 11.89 9.89
C LEU A 225 7.00 13.30 9.29
N GLU A 226 8.25 13.67 8.98
CA GLU A 226 8.56 14.94 8.36
C GLU A 226 8.47 14.87 6.82
N PRO A 227 8.30 16.02 6.15
CA PRO A 227 8.47 16.11 4.72
C PRO A 227 9.90 15.72 4.29
N LEU A 228 9.97 14.94 3.21
CA LEU A 228 11.19 14.47 2.59
C LEU A 228 11.24 15.01 1.15
N HIS A 229 12.43 15.44 0.76
CA HIS A 229 12.81 15.60 -0.64
C HIS A 229 13.28 14.28 -1.23
N VAL A 230 13.28 14.23 -2.56
CA VAL A 230 13.78 13.10 -3.33
C VAL A 230 15.08 13.50 -4.04
N VAL A 231 16.11 12.69 -3.85
CA VAL A 231 17.43 12.83 -4.50
C VAL A 231 17.62 11.69 -5.48
N ARG A 232 18.15 11.96 -6.67
CA ARG A 232 18.61 10.94 -7.63
C ARG A 232 20.01 11.32 -8.12
N GLY A 233 20.96 10.39 -8.03
CA GLY A 233 22.37 10.72 -8.33
C GLY A 233 22.90 11.85 -7.44
N ASN A 234 23.28 12.98 -8.05
CA ASN A 234 23.73 14.21 -7.38
C ASN A 234 22.71 15.36 -7.48
N GLU A 235 21.48 15.05 -7.87
CA GLU A 235 20.41 16.01 -8.12
C GLU A 235 19.36 15.88 -7.02
N LEU A 236 19.02 17.00 -6.39
CA LEU A 236 17.97 17.13 -5.40
C LEU A 236 16.77 17.83 -6.04
N LEU A 237 15.60 17.22 -5.95
CA LEU A 237 14.35 17.86 -6.32
C LEU A 237 13.88 18.75 -5.16
N ASP A 238 13.84 20.06 -5.39
CA ASP A 238 13.32 21.07 -4.45
C ASP A 238 11.77 21.10 -4.48
N LYS A 239 11.21 19.97 -4.04
CA LYS A 239 9.79 19.75 -3.75
C LYS A 239 9.69 18.82 -2.54
N ASP A 240 8.92 19.26 -1.54
CA ASP A 240 8.61 18.46 -0.36
C ASP A 240 7.55 17.39 -0.68
N PHE A 241 7.76 16.19 -0.16
CA PHE A 241 6.78 15.10 -0.16
C PHE A 241 6.58 14.59 1.25
N ALA A 242 5.36 14.19 1.61
CA ALA A 242 5.21 13.35 2.80
C ALA A 242 5.96 12.02 2.57
N THR A 243 6.51 11.43 3.64
CA THR A 243 7.29 10.18 3.52
C THR A 243 6.54 9.08 2.78
N SER A 244 5.25 8.87 3.10
CA SER A 244 4.41 7.89 2.41
C SER A 244 4.13 8.23 0.95
N THR A 245 4.03 9.52 0.59
CA THR A 245 3.72 9.94 -0.78
C THR A 245 4.95 9.91 -1.69
N SER A 246 6.16 10.09 -1.15
CA SER A 246 7.40 10.03 -1.92
C SER A 246 7.60 8.69 -2.67
N ASP A 247 7.47 7.56 -1.96
CA ASP A 247 7.54 6.22 -2.56
C ASP A 247 6.39 6.02 -3.57
N GLN A 248 5.16 6.37 -3.20
CA GLN A 248 4.00 6.21 -4.08
C GLN A 248 4.15 6.97 -5.41
N VAL A 249 4.62 8.21 -5.37
CA VAL A 249 4.81 9.04 -6.57
C VAL A 249 5.95 8.50 -7.44
N VAL A 250 7.04 8.04 -6.83
CA VAL A 250 8.15 7.40 -7.57
C VAL A 250 7.69 6.11 -8.24
N GLN A 251 6.96 5.25 -7.53
CA GLN A 251 6.37 4.03 -8.11
C GLN A 251 5.40 4.37 -9.25
N PHE A 252 4.53 5.36 -9.04
CA PHE A 252 3.59 5.82 -10.07
C PHE A 252 4.31 6.35 -11.31
N TYR A 253 5.41 7.08 -11.13
CA TYR A 253 6.27 7.50 -12.24
C TYR A 253 6.85 6.32 -13.00
N HIS A 254 7.47 5.36 -12.32
CA HIS A 254 8.03 4.18 -13.00
C HIS A 254 6.96 3.33 -13.71
N TRP A 255 5.73 3.32 -13.20
CA TRP A 255 4.61 2.65 -13.84
C TRP A 255 4.04 3.41 -15.04
N LYS A 256 3.83 4.74 -14.93
CA LYS A 256 3.11 5.54 -15.93
C LYS A 256 3.98 6.29 -16.92
N ALA A 257 5.24 6.59 -16.58
CA ALA A 257 6.15 7.31 -17.47
C ALA A 257 6.30 6.67 -18.86
N PRO A 258 6.36 5.34 -19.03
CA PRO A 258 6.44 4.73 -20.36
C PRO A 258 5.20 5.00 -21.25
N GLU A 259 4.03 5.22 -20.63
CA GLU A 259 2.76 5.48 -21.33
C GLU A 259 2.55 6.99 -21.63
N LEU A 260 3.27 7.88 -20.95
CA LEU A 260 3.13 9.32 -21.09
C LEU A 260 3.88 9.82 -22.33
N GLN A 261 3.15 10.40 -23.28
CA GLN A 261 3.78 11.04 -24.45
C GLN A 261 4.59 12.26 -23.99
N ARG A 262 5.92 12.22 -24.18
CA ARG A 262 6.90 13.27 -23.82
C ARG A 262 6.63 14.67 -24.42
N SER A 263 5.60 14.83 -25.24
CA SER A 263 5.42 15.95 -26.17
C SER A 263 4.49 17.08 -25.70
N GLU A 264 3.73 16.92 -24.61
CA GLU A 264 2.64 17.87 -24.31
C GLU A 264 2.96 18.94 -23.25
N PHE A 265 4.12 18.90 -22.61
CA PHE A 265 4.34 19.71 -21.41
C PHE A 265 5.36 20.84 -21.66
N LYS A 266 4.84 22.05 -21.86
CA LYS A 266 5.60 23.28 -21.63
C LYS A 266 5.47 23.64 -20.16
N ARG A 267 6.57 23.68 -19.39
CA ARG A 267 6.53 24.28 -18.05
C ARG A 267 7.87 24.82 -17.54
N GLU A 268 7.73 25.60 -16.47
CA GLU A 268 8.66 26.46 -15.71
C GLU A 268 10.05 25.88 -15.41
N PRO A 269 11.04 26.73 -15.03
CA PRO A 269 12.37 26.29 -14.67
C PRO A 269 12.32 25.20 -13.58
N ILE A 270 12.93 24.07 -13.93
CA ILE A 270 13.04 22.87 -13.10
C ILE A 270 13.68 23.25 -11.76
N LYS A 271 12.99 22.95 -10.65
CA LYS A 271 13.51 23.09 -9.28
C LYS A 271 14.44 21.93 -8.91
N VAL A 272 15.45 21.67 -9.73
CA VAL A 272 16.47 20.65 -9.44
C VAL A 272 17.76 21.38 -9.13
N VAL A 273 18.30 21.10 -7.95
CA VAL A 273 19.53 21.72 -7.45
C VAL A 273 20.60 20.65 -7.22
N PRO A 274 21.89 20.96 -7.44
CA PRO A 274 22.96 20.06 -7.05
C PRO A 274 22.95 19.83 -5.54
N ILE A 275 23.13 18.57 -5.12
CA ILE A 275 23.24 18.24 -3.70
C ILE A 275 24.56 18.78 -3.12
N SER A 276 24.51 19.44 -1.96
CA SER A 276 25.70 19.86 -1.23
C SER A 276 26.34 18.70 -0.46
N THR A 277 27.62 18.83 -0.07
CA THR A 277 28.34 17.80 0.69
C THR A 277 27.65 17.45 2.01
N SER A 278 27.15 18.46 2.74
CA SER A 278 26.42 18.23 4.00
C SER A 278 25.14 17.42 3.78
N GLN A 279 24.38 17.74 2.72
CA GLN A 279 23.15 17.01 2.41
C GLN A 279 23.45 15.56 1.99
N LEU A 280 24.54 15.33 1.27
CA LEU A 280 24.98 13.99 0.90
C LEU A 280 25.34 13.15 2.13
N GLU A 281 26.01 13.75 3.12
CA GLU A 281 26.30 13.09 4.40
C GLU A 281 25.00 12.71 5.13
N ASP A 282 24.01 13.60 5.16
CA ASP A 282 22.71 13.34 5.79
C ASP A 282 21.96 12.18 5.10
N VAL A 283 21.95 12.16 3.76
CA VAL A 283 21.41 11.05 2.96
C VAL A 283 22.12 9.73 3.28
N CYS A 284 23.45 9.74 3.40
CA CYS A 284 24.22 8.57 3.78
C CYS A 284 23.88 8.07 5.19
N ARG A 285 23.67 8.97 6.16
CA ARG A 285 23.25 8.59 7.52
C ARG A 285 21.88 7.91 7.52
N LEU A 286 20.91 8.47 6.81
CA LEU A 286 19.58 7.89 6.71
C LEU A 286 19.58 6.53 6.03
N LYS A 287 20.37 6.39 4.96
CA LYS A 287 20.54 5.09 4.30
C LYS A 287 21.08 4.04 5.28
N ALA A 288 22.07 4.39 6.10
CA ALA A 288 22.63 3.47 7.10
C ALA A 288 21.62 3.06 8.19
N GLU A 289 20.61 3.90 8.46
CA GLU A 289 19.57 3.59 9.44
C GLU A 289 18.39 2.81 8.86
N PHE A 290 17.96 3.12 7.65
CA PHE A 290 16.75 2.53 7.07
C PHE A 290 17.01 1.46 6.01
N LEU A 291 18.27 1.26 5.61
CA LEU A 291 18.66 0.28 4.59
C LEU A 291 19.94 -0.44 5.03
N LYS A 292 19.83 -1.23 6.10
CA LYS A 292 20.97 -1.94 6.70
C LYS A 292 21.42 -3.15 5.86
N ASP A 293 20.54 -3.70 5.02
CA ASP A 293 20.85 -4.79 4.09
C ASP A 293 20.49 -4.44 2.63
N GLU A 294 21.39 -3.73 1.96
CA GLU A 294 21.22 -3.29 0.56
C GLU A 294 21.13 -4.46 -0.42
N HIS A 295 21.96 -5.49 -0.23
CA HIS A 295 21.99 -6.65 -1.12
C HIS A 295 20.67 -7.42 -1.06
N LEU A 296 20.08 -7.57 0.14
CA LEU A 296 18.78 -8.18 0.31
C LEU A 296 17.67 -7.33 -0.33
N ALA A 297 17.70 -6.01 -0.17
CA ALA A 297 16.75 -5.09 -0.82
C ALA A 297 16.81 -5.21 -2.35
N ASP A 298 18.01 -5.21 -2.93
CA ASP A 298 18.23 -5.45 -4.36
C ASP A 298 17.71 -6.83 -4.77
N THR A 299 17.97 -7.87 -3.96
CA THR A 299 17.52 -9.22 -4.28
C THR A 299 15.99 -9.35 -4.33
N ILE A 300 15.29 -8.58 -3.49
CA ILE A 300 13.84 -8.63 -3.33
C ILE A 300 13.11 -7.74 -4.33
N PHE A 301 13.53 -6.47 -4.48
CA PHE A 301 12.78 -5.46 -5.22
C PHE A 301 13.33 -5.16 -6.61
N ARG A 302 14.53 -5.64 -6.98
CA ARG A 302 15.13 -5.29 -8.27
C ARG A 302 14.33 -5.86 -9.44
N CYS A 303 13.59 -4.99 -10.11
CA CYS A 303 12.93 -5.25 -11.37
C CYS A 303 13.88 -4.94 -12.55
N ARG A 304 13.69 -5.61 -13.69
CA ARG A 304 14.67 -5.68 -14.79
C ARG A 304 14.70 -4.48 -15.74
N GLU A 305 13.82 -3.49 -15.58
CA GLU A 305 13.69 -2.40 -16.54
C GLU A 305 14.18 -1.07 -15.95
N ASP A 306 15.39 -0.68 -16.33
CA ASP A 306 15.88 0.68 -16.12
C ASP A 306 15.12 1.64 -17.06
N VAL A 307 14.07 2.26 -16.53
CA VAL A 307 13.40 3.36 -17.22
C VAL A 307 14.33 4.57 -17.19
N GLU A 308 14.60 5.15 -18.36
CA GLU A 308 15.35 6.41 -18.47
C GLU A 308 14.64 7.49 -17.65
N HIS A 309 15.35 8.07 -16.69
CA HIS A 309 14.79 9.07 -15.80
C HIS A 309 14.93 10.47 -16.37
N ASP A 310 13.85 11.24 -16.22
CA ASP A 310 13.78 12.65 -16.59
C ASP A 310 12.95 13.40 -15.53
N TRP A 311 13.56 14.41 -14.90
CA TRP A 311 12.91 15.22 -13.87
C TRP A 311 11.69 15.99 -14.38
N VAL A 312 11.67 16.35 -15.67
CA VAL A 312 10.50 17.03 -16.27
C VAL A 312 9.32 16.07 -16.30
N SER A 313 9.52 14.87 -16.86
CA SER A 313 8.51 13.81 -16.89
C SER A 313 8.08 13.39 -15.49
N PHE A 314 9.02 13.35 -14.53
CA PHE A 314 8.73 13.05 -13.13
C PHE A 314 7.76 14.07 -12.53
N LEU A 315 8.06 15.37 -12.65
CA LEU A 315 7.21 16.44 -12.13
C LEU A 315 5.82 16.45 -12.79
N CYS A 316 5.73 16.25 -14.11
CA CYS A 316 4.43 16.11 -14.77
C CYS A 316 3.63 14.93 -14.22
N THR A 317 4.30 13.82 -13.92
CA THR A 317 3.65 12.63 -13.34
C THR A 317 3.17 12.91 -11.90
N VAL A 318 3.94 13.68 -11.13
CA VAL A 318 3.52 14.15 -9.80
C VAL A 318 2.24 14.97 -9.90
N GLU A 319 2.15 15.91 -10.84
CA GLU A 319 0.95 16.74 -11.02
C GLU A 319 -0.28 15.92 -11.44
N ILE A 320 -0.10 14.93 -12.32
CA ILE A 320 -1.17 14.00 -12.72
C ILE A 320 -1.66 13.21 -11.50
N TRP A 321 -0.73 12.72 -10.68
CA TRP A 321 -1.03 11.99 -9.46
C TRP A 321 -1.77 12.87 -8.44
N GLU A 322 -1.30 14.10 -8.19
CA GLU A 322 -1.93 15.07 -7.29
C GLU A 322 -3.34 15.45 -7.76
N ALA A 323 -3.54 15.66 -9.06
CA ALA A 323 -4.85 15.94 -9.63
C ALA A 323 -5.80 14.74 -9.48
N TYR A 324 -5.29 13.52 -9.65
CA TYR A 324 -6.06 12.29 -9.49
C TYR A 324 -6.48 12.06 -8.02
N THR A 325 -5.55 12.21 -7.08
CA THR A 325 -5.83 12.05 -5.63
C THR A 325 -6.79 13.13 -5.14
N SER A 326 -6.61 14.38 -5.56
CA SER A 326 -7.54 15.48 -5.28
C SER A 326 -8.96 15.18 -5.81
N LYS A 327 -9.09 14.67 -7.04
CA LYS A 327 -10.40 14.27 -7.60
C LYS A 327 -11.09 13.20 -6.75
N LEU A 328 -10.35 12.21 -6.27
CA LEU A 328 -10.90 11.14 -5.43
C LEU A 328 -11.27 11.64 -4.04
N TRP A 329 -10.45 12.50 -3.46
CA TRP A 329 -10.77 13.20 -2.21
C TRP A 329 -12.08 13.98 -2.32
N HIS A 330 -12.26 14.78 -3.37
CA HIS A 330 -13.50 15.52 -3.59
C HIS A 330 -14.72 14.60 -3.72
N LYS A 331 -14.59 13.49 -4.47
CA LYS A 331 -15.65 12.48 -4.56
C LYS A 331 -16.00 11.89 -3.19
N MET A 332 -15.00 11.54 -2.39
CA MET A 332 -15.17 11.00 -1.04
C MET A 332 -15.90 11.99 -0.14
N VAL A 333 -15.49 13.27 -0.13
CA VAL A 333 -16.13 14.31 0.68
C VAL A 333 -17.60 14.51 0.29
N VAL A 334 -17.92 14.44 -1.01
CA VAL A 334 -19.29 14.59 -1.52
C VAL A 334 -20.19 13.41 -1.10
N ILE A 335 -19.68 12.18 -1.10
CA ILE A 335 -20.46 10.99 -0.76
C ILE A 335 -20.50 10.68 0.75
N LEU A 336 -19.53 11.19 1.52
CA LEU A 336 -19.41 10.93 2.96
C LEU A 336 -20.69 11.19 3.78
N PRO A 337 -21.49 12.26 3.54
CA PRO A 337 -22.76 12.44 4.24
C PRO A 337 -23.75 11.30 3.99
N LYS A 338 -23.75 10.72 2.78
CA LYS A 338 -24.60 9.58 2.44
C LYS A 338 -24.10 8.30 3.12
N TRP A 339 -22.80 8.05 3.11
CA TRP A 339 -22.22 6.94 3.87
C TRP A 339 -22.56 7.07 5.36
N THR A 340 -22.45 8.29 5.92
CA THR A 340 -22.81 8.58 7.31
C THR A 340 -24.29 8.32 7.59
N ALA A 341 -25.19 8.72 6.70
CA ALA A 341 -26.62 8.49 6.88
C ALA A 341 -27.01 7.00 6.84
N ASN A 342 -26.29 6.20 6.05
CA ASN A 342 -26.58 4.76 5.88
C ASN A 342 -25.71 3.85 6.75
N GLN A 343 -24.67 4.38 7.42
CA GLN A 343 -23.68 3.61 8.19
C GLN A 343 -23.01 2.49 7.35
N SER A 344 -22.80 2.73 6.06
CA SER A 344 -22.21 1.78 5.11
C SER A 344 -21.48 2.52 3.99
N ILE A 345 -20.42 1.91 3.44
CA ILE A 345 -19.60 2.44 2.35
C ILE A 345 -19.98 1.73 1.05
N PHE A 346 -20.66 2.47 0.17
CA PHE A 346 -21.11 1.97 -1.13
C PHE A 346 -20.69 2.89 -2.26
N TYR A 347 -20.58 2.33 -3.46
CA TYR A 347 -20.34 3.09 -4.67
C TYR A 347 -21.67 3.62 -5.22
N GLU A 348 -21.78 4.94 -5.35
CA GLU A 348 -22.81 5.50 -6.22
C GLU A 348 -22.31 5.49 -7.66
N PRO A 349 -22.98 4.79 -8.60
CA PRO A 349 -22.82 5.07 -10.00
C PRO A 349 -23.14 6.55 -10.16
N SER A 350 -22.21 7.32 -10.71
CA SER A 350 -22.42 8.74 -10.96
C SER A 350 -23.74 8.91 -11.72
N GLY A 351 -24.79 9.38 -11.02
CA GLY A 351 -25.99 9.88 -11.66
C GLY A 351 -25.59 11.01 -12.59
N CYS A 352 -26.26 11.12 -13.74
CA CYS A 352 -26.22 12.33 -14.55
C CYS A 352 -26.27 13.55 -13.63
N VAL A 353 -25.18 14.29 -13.59
CA VAL A 353 -25.25 15.70 -13.20
C VAL A 353 -25.84 16.36 -14.44
N ASP A 354 -27.14 16.65 -14.39
CA ASP A 354 -27.81 17.51 -15.37
C ASP A 354 -27.20 18.92 -15.39
#